data_AF-A0AA38STN7-F1
#
_entry.id   AF-A0AA38STN7-F1
#
_cell.length_a   1.000
_cell.length_b   1.000
_cell.length_c   1.000
_cell.angle_alpha   90.00
_cell.angle_beta   90.00
_cell.angle_gamma   90.00
#
_symmetry.space_group_name_H-M   'P 1'
#
loop_
_entity.id
_entity.type
_entity.pdbx_description
1 polymer ?
#
loop_
_entity_poly.entity_id
_entity_poly.type
_entity_poly.pdbx_seq_one_letter_code
_entity_poly.pdbx_strand_id
1 'polypeptide(L)'
;MASNPSHSNPISVVFNGNNYILWHHHMTILLKSQGLHSYVTGTSKAPTQITNESAVDFAKRTNEWDINNAKILGFINASTTAEINQQFLGYTTAKSLWGFLAKRYTSTGLSHQYQQWTTFQNKR
;
A
#
# COMPACT_ATOMS: atom_id res chain seq x y z
N MET A 1 15.44 -12.48 -32.29
CA MET A 1 14.69 -11.40 -31.64
C MET A 1 14.41 -11.86 -30.21
N ALA A 2 15.08 -11.27 -29.22
CA ALA A 2 14.94 -11.70 -27.83
C ALA A 2 13.66 -11.09 -27.24
N SER A 3 12.78 -11.95 -26.73
CA SER A 3 11.56 -11.56 -26.02
C SER A 3 11.93 -10.77 -24.78
N ASN A 4 11.44 -9.54 -24.70
CA ASN A 4 11.59 -8.66 -23.55
C ASN A 4 10.86 -9.30 -22.34
N PRO A 5 11.50 -9.49 -21.17
CA PRO A 5 10.81 -10.02 -20.00
C PRO A 5 9.73 -9.02 -19.58
N SER A 6 8.48 -9.43 -19.72
CA SER A 6 7.34 -8.72 -19.14
C SER A 6 7.61 -8.54 -17.65
N HIS A 7 7.71 -7.28 -17.22
CA HIS A 7 7.67 -6.91 -15.81
C HIS A 7 6.31 -7.33 -15.26
N SER A 8 6.22 -8.58 -14.80
CA SER A 8 5.08 -9.13 -14.10
C SER A 8 4.88 -8.29 -12.85
N ASN A 9 3.86 -7.43 -12.86
CA ASN A 9 3.42 -6.76 -11.66
C ASN A 9 3.00 -7.84 -10.64
N PRO A 10 3.67 -7.97 -9.48
CA PRO A 10 3.38 -9.04 -8.52
C PRO A 10 1.99 -8.90 -7.86
N ILE A 11 1.25 -7.82 -8.14
CA ILE A 11 -0.14 -7.64 -7.75
C ILE A 11 -1.00 -7.67 -9.01
N SER A 12 -1.67 -8.80 -9.24
CA SER A 12 -2.70 -8.93 -10.28
C SER A 12 -4.02 -8.22 -9.89
N VAL A 13 -4.20 -7.88 -8.61
CA VAL A 13 -5.43 -7.30 -8.08
C VAL A 13 -5.37 -5.78 -8.13
N VAL A 14 -6.15 -5.16 -9.01
CA VAL A 14 -6.35 -3.70 -9.01
C VAL A 14 -7.46 -3.33 -8.04
N PHE A 15 -7.19 -2.43 -7.09
CA PHE A 15 -8.17 -1.93 -6.13
C PHE A 15 -9.17 -1.01 -6.83
N ASN A 16 -10.46 -1.35 -6.74
CA ASN A 16 -11.56 -0.64 -7.40
C ASN A 16 -12.68 -0.20 -6.42
N GLY A 17 -12.41 -0.23 -5.11
CA GLY A 17 -13.33 0.22 -4.07
C GLY A 17 -14.15 -0.91 -3.44
N ASN A 18 -14.48 -1.95 -4.21
CA ASN A 18 -15.31 -3.06 -3.75
C ASN A 18 -14.49 -4.29 -3.30
N ASN A 19 -13.25 -4.39 -3.74
CA ASN A 19 -12.35 -5.51 -3.45
C ASN A 19 -11.30 -5.19 -2.38
N TYR A 20 -11.56 -4.23 -1.49
CA TYR A 20 -10.58 -3.73 -0.53
C TYR A 20 -9.92 -4.83 0.31
N ILE A 21 -10.69 -5.78 0.86
CA ILE A 21 -10.15 -6.84 1.72
C ILE A 21 -9.14 -7.72 0.98
N LEU A 22 -9.47 -8.10 -0.26
CA LEU A 22 -8.58 -8.91 -1.10
C LEU A 22 -7.33 -8.12 -1.49
N TRP A 23 -7.50 -6.89 -1.98
CA TRP A 23 -6.37 -6.04 -2.35
C TRP A 23 -5.45 -5.76 -1.15
N HIS A 24 -6.02 -5.41 0.00
CA HIS A 24 -5.27 -5.14 1.22
C HIS A 24 -4.45 -6.36 1.65
N HIS A 25 -5.02 -7.57 1.54
CA HIS A 25 -4.30 -8.81 1.82
C HIS A 25 -3.09 -9.00 0.89
N HIS A 26 -3.29 -8.88 -0.43
CA HIS A 26 -2.20 -9.00 -1.41
C HIS A 26 -1.12 -7.93 -1.22
N MET A 27 -1.52 -6.67 -1.04
CA MET A 27 -0.59 -5.58 -0.82
C MET A 27 0.18 -5.76 0.49
N THR A 28 -0.46 -6.24 1.56
CA THR A 28 0.23 -6.58 2.82
C THR A 28 1.31 -7.63 2.62
N ILE A 29 1.04 -8.68 1.82
CA ILE A 29 2.03 -9.71 1.48
C ILE A 29 3.19 -9.11 0.70
N LEU A 30 2.92 -8.29 -0.32
CA LEU A 30 3.98 -7.61 -1.09
C LEU A 30 4.85 -6.74 -0.18
N LEU A 31 4.24 -5.93 0.69
CA LEU A 31 5.00 -5.06 1.58
C LEU A 31 5.84 -5.86 2.59
N LYS A 32 5.34 -7.01 3.06
CA LYS A 32 6.12 -7.90 3.94
C LYS A 32 7.29 -8.55 3.19
N SER A 33 7.09 -9.03 1.95
CA SER A 33 8.16 -9.64 1.17
C SER A 33 9.27 -8.67 0.79
N GLN A 34 8.97 -7.36 0.77
CA GLN A 34 9.93 -6.29 0.52
C GLN A 34 10.50 -5.65 1.81
N GLY A 35 10.09 -6.10 3.00
CA GLY A 35 10.52 -5.50 4.27
C GLY A 35 9.95 -4.09 4.54
N LEU A 36 8.90 -3.68 3.82
CA LEU A 36 8.32 -2.33 3.86
C LEU A 36 7.09 -2.21 4.78
N HIS A 37 6.56 -3.33 5.28
CA HIS A 37 5.34 -3.35 6.09
C HIS A 37 5.41 -2.47 7.36
N SER A 38 6.60 -2.30 7.95
CA SER A 38 6.82 -1.47 9.14
C SER A 38 6.52 0.02 8.92
N TYR A 39 6.57 0.50 7.67
CA TYR A 39 6.27 1.89 7.33
C TYR A 39 4.76 2.17 7.37
N VAL A 40 3.94 1.22 6.89
CA VAL A 40 2.47 1.37 6.90
C VAL A 40 1.86 1.14 8.28
N THR A 41 2.49 0.33 9.14
CA THR A 41 2.12 0.21 10.56
C THR A 41 2.62 1.40 11.39
N GLY A 42 3.56 2.17 10.86
CA GLY A 42 4.18 3.31 11.55
C GLY A 42 5.21 2.93 12.61
N THR A 43 5.70 1.69 12.57
CA THR A 43 6.87 1.24 13.34
C THR A 43 8.13 1.95 12.83
N SER A 44 8.30 2.02 11.51
CA SER A 44 9.34 2.82 10.85
C SER A 44 8.89 4.26 10.70
N LYS A 45 9.30 5.12 11.64
CA LYS A 45 8.98 6.55 11.64
C LYS A 45 9.99 7.35 10.82
N ALA A 46 9.56 8.51 10.33
CA ALA A 46 10.47 9.48 9.71
C ALA A 46 11.64 9.78 10.67
N PRO A 47 12.90 9.78 10.18
CA PRO A 47 14.05 10.09 11.00
C PRO A 47 13.93 11.47 11.66
N THR A 48 14.36 11.54 12.91
CA THR A 48 14.62 12.79 13.63
C THR A 48 16.10 12.83 13.96
N GLN A 49 16.65 14.04 14.05
CA GLN A 49 18.08 14.22 14.30
C GLN A 49 18.46 13.64 15.66
N ILE A 50 19.45 12.75 15.67
CA ILE A 50 19.98 12.14 16.89
C ILE A 50 21.09 13.04 17.47
N THR A 51 21.20 13.10 18.79
CA THR A 51 22.27 13.85 19.47
C THR A 51 23.65 13.34 19.03
N ASN A 52 24.54 14.25 18.64
CA ASN A 52 25.89 13.97 18.12
C ASN A 52 25.92 13.15 16.80
N GLU A 53 24.80 13.02 16.09
CA GLU A 53 24.77 12.45 14.74
C GLU A 53 25.39 13.42 13.73
N SER A 54 26.20 12.89 12.81
CA SER A 54 26.73 13.71 11.73
C SER A 54 25.61 14.11 10.76
N ALA A 55 25.73 15.27 10.12
CA ALA A 55 24.78 15.68 9.10
C ALA A 55 24.68 14.67 7.93
N VAL A 56 25.78 13.97 7.64
CA VAL A 56 25.86 12.94 6.59
C VAL A 56 25.03 11.70 6.97
N ASP A 57 25.15 11.22 8.21
CA ASP A 57 24.41 10.06 8.69
C ASP A 57 22.90 10.35 8.78
N PHE A 58 22.55 11.54 9.27
CA PHE A 58 21.16 11.99 9.31
C PHE A 58 20.55 12.08 7.91
N ALA A 59 21.27 12.66 6.95
CA ALA A 59 20.83 12.75 5.55
C ALA A 59 20.67 11.37 4.91
N LYS A 60 21.58 10.44 5.17
CA LYS A 60 21.50 9.05 4.67
C LYS A 60 20.25 8.34 5.17
N ARG A 61 19.97 8.39 6.47
CA ARG A 61 18.77 7.80 7.08
C ARG A 61 17.49 8.43 6.54
N THR A 62 17.48 9.75 6.39
CA THR A 62 16.34 10.50 5.84
C THR A 62 16.05 10.07 4.41
N ASN A 63 17.07 10.05 3.55
CA ASN A 63 16.94 9.62 2.16
C ASN A 63 16.49 8.16 2.03
N GLU A 64 17.02 7.24 2.86
CA GLU A 64 16.57 5.85 2.88
C GLU A 64 15.09 5.72 3.27
N TRP A 65 14.65 6.47 4.28
CA TRP A 65 13.25 6.51 4.68
C TRP A 65 12.36 7.06 3.57
N ASP A 66 12.76 8.17 2.93
CA ASP A 66 12.00 8.80 1.84
C ASP A 66 11.86 7.87 0.63
N ILE A 67 12.93 7.19 0.23
CA ILE A 67 12.92 6.20 -0.85
C ILE A 67 11.91 5.08 -0.55
N ASN A 68 11.96 4.52 0.65
CA ASN A 68 11.07 3.43 1.04
C ASN A 68 9.61 3.89 1.16
N ASN A 69 9.37 5.09 1.71
CA ASN A 69 8.06 5.71 1.74
C ASN A 69 7.49 5.91 0.33
N ALA A 70 8.28 6.48 -0.58
CA ALA A 70 7.89 6.72 -1.98
C ALA A 70 7.62 5.40 -2.74
N LYS A 71 8.43 4.35 -2.51
CA LYS A 71 8.18 3.02 -3.10
C LYS A 71 6.80 2.48 -2.75
N ILE A 72 6.40 2.59 -1.49
CA ILE A 72 5.09 2.11 -1.04
C ILE A 72 3.97 2.93 -1.68
N LEU A 73 4.10 4.25 -1.72
CA LEU A 73 3.14 5.12 -2.42
C LEU A 73 3.04 4.75 -3.90
N GLY A 74 4.16 4.43 -4.54
CA GLY A 74 4.21 3.93 -5.92
C GLY A 74 3.45 2.62 -6.10
N PHE A 75 3.67 1.63 -5.24
CA PHE A 75 2.94 0.35 -5.29
C PHE A 75 1.44 0.54 -5.10
N ILE A 76 1.03 1.41 -4.17
CA ILE A 76 -0.39 1.70 -3.96
C ILE A 76 -0.96 2.34 -5.23
N ASN A 77 -0.37 3.44 -5.72
CA ASN A 77 -0.83 4.13 -6.94
C ASN A 77 -0.90 3.24 -8.19
N ALA A 78 0.05 2.31 -8.34
CA ALA A 78 0.11 1.39 -9.48
C ALA A 78 -0.93 0.26 -9.40
N SER A 79 -1.51 0.01 -8.21
CA SER A 79 -2.45 -1.08 -7.96
C SER A 79 -3.86 -0.60 -7.64
N THR A 80 -4.20 0.62 -8.04
CA THR A 80 -5.45 1.32 -7.77
C THR A 80 -5.99 1.92 -9.05
N THR A 81 -7.32 2.01 -9.17
CA THR A 81 -7.91 2.74 -10.31
C THR A 81 -7.68 4.25 -10.18
N ALA A 82 -7.76 4.95 -11.31
CA ALA A 82 -7.55 6.39 -11.37
C ALA A 82 -8.51 7.18 -10.47
N GLU A 83 -9.77 6.75 -10.39
CA GLU A 83 -10.82 7.37 -9.58
C GLU A 83 -10.52 7.29 -8.07
N ILE A 84 -9.86 6.21 -7.64
CA ILE A 84 -9.44 6.08 -6.25
C ILE A 84 -8.16 6.86 -6.01
N ASN A 85 -7.20 6.84 -6.95
CA ASN A 85 -5.98 7.64 -6.86
C ASN A 85 -6.25 9.12 -6.61
N GLN A 86 -7.26 9.69 -7.29
CA GLN A 86 -7.66 11.09 -7.11
C GLN A 86 -8.04 11.43 -5.67
N GLN A 87 -8.54 10.47 -4.89
CA GLN A 87 -8.98 10.69 -3.51
C GLN A 87 -7.83 10.82 -2.53
N PHE A 88 -6.61 10.48 -2.93
CA PHE A 88 -5.47 10.44 -2.02
C PHE A 88 -4.19 11.10 -2.52
N LEU A 89 -4.30 12.00 -3.50
CA LEU A 89 -3.17 12.81 -4.00
C LEU A 89 -2.50 13.67 -2.91
N GLY A 90 -3.22 14.02 -1.83
CA GLY A 90 -2.69 14.82 -0.71
C GLY A 90 -1.91 14.04 0.34
N TYR A 91 -1.83 12.70 0.24
CA TYR A 91 -1.13 11.88 1.23
C TYR A 91 0.34 11.68 0.86
N THR A 92 1.23 12.26 1.66
CA THR A 92 2.68 12.21 1.43
C THR A 92 3.38 11.08 2.16
N THR A 93 2.70 10.38 3.09
CA THR A 93 3.28 9.26 3.83
C THR A 93 2.49 7.97 3.60
N ALA A 94 3.20 6.87 3.44
CA ALA A 94 2.64 5.54 3.30
C ALA A 94 1.70 5.20 4.48
N LYS A 95 2.09 5.58 5.71
CA LYS A 95 1.27 5.38 6.91
C LYS A 95 -0.09 6.09 6.82
N SER A 96 -0.09 7.37 6.46
CA SER A 96 -1.31 8.17 6.41
C SER A 96 -2.23 7.69 5.28
N LEU A 97 -1.66 7.37 4.11
CA LEU A 97 -2.42 6.78 3.00
C LEU A 97 -3.02 5.42 3.37
N TRP A 98 -2.22 4.54 3.96
CA TRP A 98 -2.67 3.21 4.39
C TRP A 98 -3.81 3.29 5.40
N GLY A 99 -3.67 4.17 6.41
CA GLY A 99 -4.71 4.41 7.41
C GLY A 99 -6.00 5.00 6.82
N PHE A 100 -5.88 5.92 5.85
CA PHE A 100 -7.03 6.45 5.12
C PHE A 100 -7.80 5.35 4.40
N LEU A 101 -7.10 4.52 3.62
CA LEU A 101 -7.72 3.42 2.87
C LEU A 101 -8.42 2.42 3.81
N ALA A 102 -7.77 2.05 4.92
CA ALA A 102 -8.35 1.18 5.93
C ALA A 102 -9.62 1.77 6.54
N LYS A 103 -9.58 3.04 6.95
CA LYS A 103 -10.76 3.72 7.51
C LYS A 103 -11.91 3.80 6.50
N ARG A 104 -11.60 4.08 5.23
CA ARG A 104 -12.61 4.37 4.20
C ARG A 104 -13.28 3.13 3.62
N TYR A 105 -12.57 2.01 3.50
CA TYR A 105 -12.99 0.87 2.68
C TYR A 105 -13.12 -0.47 3.42
N THR A 106 -12.72 -0.56 4.69
CA THR A 106 -12.87 -1.81 5.46
C THR A 106 -14.34 -2.25 5.55
N SER A 107 -15.26 -1.35 5.93
CA SER A 107 -16.68 -1.67 6.07
C SER A 107 -17.31 -2.08 4.73
N THR A 108 -17.05 -1.31 3.67
CA THR A 108 -17.57 -1.57 2.33
C THR A 108 -17.06 -2.90 1.77
N GLY A 109 -15.76 -3.18 1.96
CA GLY A 109 -15.16 -4.45 1.55
C GLY A 109 -15.76 -5.66 2.26
N LEU A 110 -16.02 -5.56 3.57
CA LEU A 110 -16.68 -6.62 4.33
C LEU A 110 -18.12 -6.86 3.89
N SER A 111 -18.91 -5.80 3.69
CA SER A 111 -20.29 -5.91 3.19
C SER A 111 -20.33 -6.60 1.83
N HIS A 112 -19.41 -6.25 0.92
CA HIS A 112 -19.35 -6.85 -0.41
C HIS A 112 -18.96 -8.34 -0.35
N GLN A 113 -17.98 -8.73 0.48
CA GLN A 113 -17.65 -10.15 0.68
C GLN A 113 -18.83 -10.95 1.24
N TYR A 114 -19.58 -10.37 2.19
CA TYR A 114 -20.76 -11.02 2.75
C TYR A 114 -21.86 -11.22 1.70
N GLN A 115 -22.16 -10.21 0.89
CA GLN A 115 -23.14 -10.31 -0.21
C GLN A 115 -22.78 -11.38 -1.24
N GLN A 116 -21.48 -11.50 -1.58
CA GLN A 116 -21.01 -12.56 -2.46
C GLN A 116 -21.27 -13.93 -1.83
N TRP A 117 -20.90 -14.12 -0.56
CA TRP A 117 -21.08 -15.38 0.15
C TRP A 117 -22.57 -15.79 0.23
N THR A 118 -23.46 -14.88 0.59
CA THR A 118 -24.91 -15.16 0.66
C THR A 118 -25.48 -15.50 -0.71
N THR A 119 -25.02 -14.84 -1.77
CA THR A 119 -25.46 -15.13 -3.15
C THR A 119 -25.05 -16.53 -3.58
N PHE A 120 -23.86 -17.00 -3.19
CA PHE A 120 -23.43 -18.38 -3.47
C PHE A 120 -24.24 -19.42 -2.70
N GLN A 121 -24.64 -19.15 -1.45
CA GLN A 121 -25.48 -20.05 -0.66
C GLN A 121 -26.90 -20.14 -1.22
N ASN A 122 -27.49 -19.03 -1.65
CA ASN A 122 -28.87 -18.98 -2.16
C ASN A 122 -29.04 -19.59 -3.56
N LYS A 123 -27.94 -19.94 -4.24
CA LYS A 123 -27.93 -20.61 -5.56
C LYS A 123 -27.74 -22.14 -5.47
N ARG A 124 -27.70 -22.69 -4.26
CA ARG A 124 -27.66 -24.13 -3.98
C ARG A 124 -29.02 -24.61 -3.52
#